data_AF-A0A7S8HCM3-F1
#
_entry.id   AF-A0A7S8HCM3-F1
#
_cell.length_a   1.000
_cell.length_b   1.000
_cell.length_c   1.000
_cell.angle_alpha   90.00
_cell.angle_beta   90.00
_cell.angle_gamma   90.00
#
_symmetry.space_group_name_H-M   'P 1'
#
loop_
_entity.id
_entity.type
_entity.pdbx_description
1 polymer ?
#
loop_
_entity_poly.entity_id
_entity_poly.type
_entity_poly.pdbx_seq_one_letter_code
_entity_poly.pdbx_strand_id
1 'polypeptide(L)'
;MTFATALGLSTGAWDGGEHTTERLGVYASILGRAAACNIDTQRDAERVAQWIDRVSAGDRDRSVRMILFAMGLEQHAESQRSGYSIETCTEIRDRYQALDLP
;
A
#
# COMPACT_ATOMS: atom_id res chain seq x y z
N MET A 1 6.79 23.06 -40.50
CA MET A 1 7.93 23.00 -39.57
C MET A 1 7.36 23.09 -38.16
N THR A 2 7.59 22.05 -37.37
CA THR A 2 7.32 21.91 -35.94
C THR A 2 8.00 23.02 -35.15
N PHE A 3 7.46 23.43 -33.99
CA PHE A 3 8.18 23.33 -32.70
C PHE A 3 7.20 23.59 -31.56
N ALA A 4 6.93 22.52 -30.80
CA ALA A 4 6.33 22.56 -29.48
C ALA A 4 7.29 23.27 -28.52
N THR A 5 6.77 24.09 -27.60
CA THR A 5 7.55 24.60 -26.47
C THR A 5 6.82 24.29 -25.17
N ALA A 6 7.31 23.19 -24.58
CA ALA A 6 7.28 22.77 -23.20
C ALA A 6 6.46 23.62 -22.20
N LEU A 7 5.38 23.02 -21.72
CA LEU A 7 4.88 23.26 -20.37
C LEU A 7 5.98 22.79 -19.40
N GLY A 8 6.67 23.75 -18.78
CA GLY A 8 7.52 23.49 -17.63
C GLY A 8 6.66 23.09 -16.44
N LEU A 9 6.31 21.80 -16.37
CA LEU A 9 5.84 21.19 -15.14
C LEU A 9 7.07 20.98 -14.25
N SER A 10 7.17 21.79 -13.21
CA SER A 10 8.12 21.61 -12.12
C SER A 10 8.01 20.19 -11.57
N THR A 11 8.99 19.34 -11.88
CA THR A 11 9.09 17.94 -11.42
C THR A 11 9.57 17.80 -9.96
N GLY A 12 9.69 18.89 -9.21
CA GLY A 12 10.20 18.87 -7.85
C GLY A 12 9.11 18.86 -6.78
N ALA A 13 8.45 17.71 -6.54
CA ALA A 13 7.73 17.39 -5.28
C ALA A 13 6.97 16.04 -5.32
N TRP A 14 6.67 15.50 -6.50
CA TRP A 14 5.71 14.40 -6.67
C TRP A 14 6.33 13.00 -6.48
N ASP A 15 7.64 12.91 -6.66
CA ASP A 15 8.38 11.64 -6.72
C ASP A 15 8.41 10.87 -5.38
N GLY A 16 8.36 11.55 -4.23
CA GLY A 16 8.36 10.88 -2.92
C GLY A 16 6.98 10.44 -2.44
N GLY A 17 5.94 11.22 -2.73
CA GLY A 17 4.60 11.05 -2.16
C GLY A 17 3.72 10.05 -2.92
N GLU A 18 3.80 10.06 -4.25
CA GLU A 18 3.02 9.16 -5.11
C GLU A 18 3.48 7.71 -4.94
N HIS A 19 4.80 7.46 -5.02
CA HIS A 19 5.37 6.13 -4.77
C HIS A 19 5.10 5.60 -3.37
N THR A 20 5.06 6.46 -2.35
CA THR A 20 4.71 6.05 -0.98
C THR A 20 3.25 5.62 -0.89
N THR A 21 2.34 6.34 -1.56
CA THR A 21 0.90 6.04 -1.53
C THR A 21 0.57 4.77 -2.31
N GLU A 22 1.21 4.58 -3.48
CA GLU A 22 1.10 3.34 -4.26
C GLU A 22 1.59 2.12 -3.46
N ARG A 23 2.78 2.22 -2.86
CA ARG A 23 3.33 1.15 -2.00
C ARG A 23 2.42 0.84 -0.83
N LEU A 24 1.85 1.87 -0.20
CA LEU A 24 0.93 1.69 0.92
C LEU A 24 -0.32 0.90 0.51
N GLY A 25 -0.89 1.20 -0.67
CA GLY A 25 -2.00 0.44 -1.24
C GLY A 25 -1.63 -1.02 -1.52
N VAL A 26 -0.43 -1.27 -2.06
CA VAL A 26 0.08 -2.64 -2.28
C VAL A 26 0.21 -3.40 -0.96
N TYR A 27 0.80 -2.80 0.07
CA TYR A 27 0.94 -3.41 1.38
C TYR A 27 -0.42 -3.71 2.01
N ALA A 28 -1.34 -2.74 2.01
CA ALA A 28 -2.68 -2.93 2.56
C ALA A 28 -3.43 -4.08 1.84
N SER A 29 -3.34 -4.13 0.51
CA SER A 29 -3.97 -5.16 -0.30
C SER A 29 -3.43 -6.56 0.02
N ILE A 30 -2.12 -6.75 -0.05
CA ILE A 30 -1.51 -8.08 0.12
C ILE A 30 -1.65 -8.54 1.56
N LEU A 31 -1.36 -7.70 2.56
CA LEU A 31 -1.44 -8.07 3.96
C LEU A 31 -2.89 -8.33 4.42
N GLY A 32 -3.85 -7.53 3.94
CA GLY A 32 -5.27 -7.74 4.24
C GLY A 32 -5.79 -9.07 3.68
N ARG A 33 -5.51 -9.35 2.40
CA ARG A 33 -5.90 -10.62 1.77
C ARG A 33 -5.19 -11.81 2.41
N ALA A 34 -3.90 -11.68 2.73
CA ALA A 34 -3.13 -12.73 3.38
C ALA A 34 -3.71 -13.08 4.77
N ALA A 35 -4.10 -12.08 5.56
CA ALA A 35 -4.79 -12.30 6.84
C ALA A 35 -6.09 -13.11 6.68
N ALA A 36 -6.91 -12.79 5.67
CA ALA A 36 -8.12 -13.55 5.36
C ALA A 36 -7.84 -14.99 4.89
N CYS A 37 -6.63 -15.26 4.38
CA CYS A 37 -6.14 -16.58 4.01
C CYS A 37 -5.42 -17.32 5.16
N ASN A 38 -5.60 -16.87 6.41
CA ASN A 38 -4.99 -17.43 7.63
C ASN A 38 -3.45 -17.36 7.67
N ILE A 39 -2.87 -16.35 7.01
CA ILE A 39 -1.45 -16.04 7.13
C ILE A 39 -1.31 -15.00 8.25
N ASP A 40 -0.40 -15.23 9.20
CA ASP A 40 -0.09 -14.26 10.25
C ASP A 40 0.71 -13.08 9.65
N THR A 41 0.05 -11.93 9.54
CA THR A 41 0.61 -10.70 8.96
C THR A 41 0.92 -9.64 10.01
N GLN A 42 0.79 -9.93 11.30
CA GLN A 42 0.85 -8.92 12.36
C GLN A 42 2.20 -8.17 12.35
N ARG A 43 3.31 -8.91 12.31
CA ARG A 43 4.66 -8.32 12.31
C ARG A 43 4.93 -7.45 11.11
N ASP A 44 4.39 -7.83 9.95
CA ASP A 44 4.59 -7.10 8.71
C ASP A 44 3.72 -5.83 8.66
N ALA A 45 2.50 -5.90 9.19
CA ALA A 45 1.66 -4.72 9.37
C ALA A 45 2.32 -3.71 10.33
N GLU A 46 2.93 -4.18 11.42
CA GLU A 46 3.72 -3.34 12.34
C GLU A 46 4.93 -2.69 11.64
N ARG A 47 5.62 -3.44 10.77
CA ARG A 47 6.74 -2.92 9.98
C ARG A 47 6.30 -1.81 9.02
N VAL A 48 5.15 -1.97 8.36
CA VAL A 48 4.57 -0.93 7.50
C VAL A 48 4.12 0.28 8.33
N ALA A 49 3.53 0.07 9.51
CA ALA A 49 3.16 1.17 10.42
C ALA A 49 4.38 2.01 10.84
N GLN A 50 5.49 1.35 11.20
CA GLN A 50 6.75 2.04 11.52
C GLN A 50 7.34 2.75 10.30
N TRP A 51 7.15 2.22 9.09
CA TRP A 51 7.56 2.90 7.88
C TRP A 51 6.72 4.16 7.61
N ILE A 52 5.39 4.10 7.81
CA ILE A 52 4.51 5.27 7.77
C ILE A 52 5.03 6.36 8.71
N ASP A 53 5.42 6.00 9.93
CA ASP A 53 5.99 6.94 10.90
C ASP A 53 7.24 7.66 10.37
N ARG A 54 8.09 6.96 9.60
CA ARG A 54 9.34 7.52 9.05
C ARG A 54 9.13 8.42 7.83
N VAL A 55 8.16 8.11 6.98
CA VAL A 55 7.99 8.79 5.67
C VAL A 55 6.95 9.91 5.68
N SER A 56 6.22 10.07 6.78
CA SER A 56 5.16 11.08 6.88
C SER A 56 5.72 12.48 7.12
N ALA A 57 5.15 13.49 6.45
CA ALA A 57 5.59 14.89 6.56
C ALA A 57 5.09 15.63 7.83
N GLY A 58 4.65 14.88 8.85
CA GLY A 58 4.11 15.39 10.12
C GLY A 58 2.88 14.61 10.60
N ASP A 59 2.35 14.98 11.77
CA ASP A 59 1.32 14.21 12.48
C ASP A 59 0.02 14.03 11.69
N ARG A 60 -0.39 15.05 10.93
CA ARG A 60 -1.59 14.98 10.09
C ARG A 60 -1.42 13.96 8.96
N ASP A 61 -0.30 14.03 8.23
CA ASP A 61 -0.01 13.10 7.13
C ASP A 61 0.13 11.67 7.66
N ARG A 62 0.85 11.50 8.77
CA ARG A 62 0.98 10.23 9.50
C ARG A 62 -0.36 9.62 9.84
N SER A 63 -1.25 10.40 10.44
CA SER A 63 -2.58 9.94 10.85
C SER A 63 -3.42 9.52 9.65
N VAL A 64 -3.40 10.32 8.58
CA VAL A 64 -4.12 10.00 7.33
C VAL A 64 -3.60 8.70 6.72
N ARG A 65 -2.29 8.54 6.58
CA ARG A 65 -1.68 7.32 6.03
C ARG A 65 -1.99 6.09 6.88
N MET A 66 -1.94 6.22 8.22
CA MET A 66 -2.27 5.11 9.11
C MET A 66 -3.74 4.68 8.98
N ILE A 67 -4.67 5.64 8.88
CA ILE A 67 -6.09 5.36 8.65
C ILE A 67 -6.29 4.69 7.29
N LEU A 68 -5.68 5.21 6.22
CA LEU A 68 -5.79 4.62 4.88
C LEU A 68 -5.23 3.19 4.85
N PHE A 69 -4.11 2.94 5.54
CA PHE A 69 -3.54 1.61 5.67
C PHE A 69 -4.50 0.64 6.37
N ALA A 70 -5.01 1.02 7.54
CA ALA A 70 -5.93 0.19 8.32
C ALA A 70 -7.24 -0.11 7.57
N MET A 71 -7.85 0.92 6.96
CA MET A 71 -9.03 0.76 6.12
C MET A 71 -8.76 -0.16 4.93
N GLY A 72 -7.59 -0.03 4.29
CA GLY A 72 -7.18 -0.90 3.20
C GLY A 72 -7.03 -2.36 3.65
N LEU A 73 -6.38 -2.61 4.79
CA LEU A 73 -6.24 -3.95 5.37
C LEU A 73 -7.62 -4.61 5.56
N GLU A 74 -8.54 -3.90 6.20
CA GLU A 74 -9.90 -4.39 6.48
C GLU A 74 -10.68 -4.64 5.19
N GLN A 75 -10.70 -3.67 4.27
CA GLN A 75 -11.41 -3.77 3.00
C GLN A 75 -10.93 -4.96 2.17
N HIS A 76 -9.61 -5.17 2.08
CA HIS A 76 -9.02 -6.24 1.29
C HIS A 76 -9.17 -7.61 1.97
N ALA A 77 -9.11 -7.67 3.31
CA ALA A 77 -9.42 -8.88 4.05
C ALA A 77 -10.88 -9.30 3.84
N GLU A 78 -11.82 -8.35 3.93
CA GLU A 78 -13.24 -8.61 3.75
C GLU A 78 -13.55 -9.05 2.32
N SER A 79 -12.98 -8.36 1.31
CA SER A 79 -13.09 -8.76 -0.09
C SER A 79 -12.61 -10.19 -0.34
N GLN A 80 -11.51 -10.61 0.29
CA GLN A 80 -11.00 -11.98 0.17
C GLN A 80 -11.91 -13.00 0.86
N ARG A 81 -12.37 -12.70 2.08
CA ARG A 81 -13.24 -13.58 2.88
C ARG A 81 -14.60 -13.80 2.22
N SER A 82 -15.17 -12.74 1.65
CA SER A 82 -16.46 -12.76 0.97
C SER A 82 -16.41 -13.33 -0.46
N GLY A 83 -15.23 -13.73 -0.95
CA GLY A 83 -15.07 -14.31 -2.29
C GLY A 83 -15.21 -13.29 -3.43
N TYR A 84 -15.09 -12.00 -3.13
CA TYR A 84 -15.11 -10.92 -4.14
C TYR A 84 -13.71 -10.58 -4.67
N SER A 85 -12.67 -11.13 -4.06
CA SER A 85 -11.32 -11.09 -4.62
C SER A 85 -11.21 -12.05 -5.79
N ILE A 86 -10.60 -11.60 -6.89
CA ILE A 86 -10.30 -12.44 -8.05
C ILE A 86 -9.16 -13.43 -7.78
N GLU A 87 -8.40 -13.23 -6.70
CA GLU A 87 -7.23 -14.03 -6.36
C GLU A 87 -7.59 -15.13 -5.36
N THR A 88 -7.02 -16.30 -5.60
CA THR A 88 -7.06 -17.43 -4.67
C THR A 88 -6.09 -17.21 -3.51
N CYS A 89 -6.32 -17.91 -2.39
CA CYS A 89 -5.37 -17.89 -1.28
C CYS A 89 -4.00 -18.51 -1.62
N THR A 90 -3.89 -19.25 -2.72
CA THR A 90 -2.59 -19.72 -3.21
C THR A 90 -1.83 -18.58 -3.88
N GLU A 91 -2.46 -17.84 -4.79
CA GLU A 91 -1.83 -16.68 -5.45
C GLU A 91 -1.46 -15.59 -4.44
N ILE A 92 -2.31 -15.35 -3.43
CA ILE A 92 -2.02 -14.39 -2.36
C ILE A 92 -0.83 -14.84 -1.51
N ARG A 93 -0.68 -16.14 -1.24
CA ARG A 93 0.47 -16.66 -0.51
C ARG A 93 1.78 -16.42 -1.28
N ASP A 94 1.77 -16.66 -2.59
CA ASP A 94 2.95 -16.44 -3.44
C ASP A 94 3.32 -14.95 -3.48
N ARG A 95 2.34 -14.06 -3.63
CA ARG A 95 2.56 -12.61 -3.60
C ARG A 95 3.04 -12.11 -2.24
N TYR A 96 2.49 -12.66 -1.15
CA TYR A 96 2.94 -12.33 0.20
C TYR A 96 4.39 -12.77 0.43
N GLN A 97 4.79 -13.95 -0.03
CA GLN A 97 6.18 -14.41 0.07
C GLN A 97 7.17 -13.59 -0.77
N ALA A 98 6.70 -13.02 -1.88
CA ALA A 98 7.49 -12.13 -2.73
C ALA A 98 7.43 -10.65 -2.31
N LEU A 99 6.69 -10.32 -1.25
CA LEU A 99 6.45 -8.94 -0.84
C LEU A 99 7.73 -8.31 -0.25
N ASP A 100 8.25 -7.28 -0.92
CA ASP A 100 9.36 -6.50 -0.40
C ASP A 100 8.86 -5.39 0.54
N LEU A 101 8.95 -5.67 1.85
CA LEU A 101 8.54 -4.77 2.91
C LEU A 101 9.60 -3.70 3.20
N PRO A 102 9.19 -2.50 3.66
CA PRO A 102 10.04 -1.32 3.79
C PRO A 102 10.97 -1.29 5.01
#